data_AF-H1PW80-F1
#
_entry.id   AF-H1PW80-F1
#
_cell.length_a   1.000
_cell.length_b   1.000
_cell.length_c   1.000
_cell.angle_alpha   90.00
_cell.angle_beta   90.00
_cell.angle_gamma   90.00
#
_symmetry.space_group_name_H-M   'P 1'
#
loop_
_entity.id
_entity.type
_entity.pdbx_description
1 polymer ?
#
loop_
_entity_poly.entity_id
_entity_poly.type
_entity_poly.pdbx_seq_one_letter_code
_entity_poly.pdbx_strand_id
1 'polypeptide(L)' 'MAKLWAEAVNRHGGDVKVVHLPEIGIKGNTHFPFSDLNNIAVADEMSKWLKEKGLDK' A
#
# COMPACT_ATOMS: atom_id res chain seq x y z
N MET A 1 -3.79 -7.69 -12.43
CA MET A 1 -2.37 -7.53 -12.82
C MET A 1 -1.44 -7.33 -11.62
N ALA A 2 -1.63 -6.30 -10.79
CA ALA A 2 -0.72 -6.04 -9.65
C ALA A 2 -0.51 -7.24 -8.71
N LYS A 3 -1.58 -7.98 -8.36
CA LYS A 3 -1.48 -9.19 -7.50
C LYS A 3 -0.61 -10.29 -8.13
N LEU A 4 -0.79 -10.60 -9.42
CA LEU A 4 0.01 -11.60 -10.15
C LEU A 4 1.49 -11.22 -10.22
N TRP A 5 1.79 -9.94 -10.40
CA TRP A 5 3.16 -9.43 -10.38
C TRP A 5 3.79 -9.59 -8.99
N ALA A 6 3.08 -9.19 -7.92
CA ALA A 6 3.57 -9.34 -6.56
C ALA A 6 3.86 -10.81 -6.21
N GLU A 7 2.97 -11.72 -6.59
CA GLU A 7 3.20 -13.16 -6.44
C GLU A 7 4.45 -13.63 -7.19
N ALA A 8 4.67 -13.16 -8.42
CA ALA A 8 5.87 -13.50 -9.18
C ALA A 8 7.15 -13.04 -8.49
N VAL A 9 7.20 -11.79 -8.03
CA VAL A 9 8.36 -11.23 -7.33
C VAL A 9 8.63 -11.99 -6.02
N ASN A 10 7.58 -12.25 -5.23
CA ASN A 10 7.71 -12.94 -3.95
C ASN A 10 8.17 -14.40 -4.13
N ARG A 11 7.77 -15.10 -5.21
CA ARG A 11 8.28 -16.45 -5.54
C ARG A 11 9.79 -16.49 -5.80
N HIS A 12 10.40 -15.35 -6.13
CA HIS A 12 11.85 -15.22 -6.35
C HIS A 12 12.59 -14.58 -5.16
N GLY A 13 11.97 -14.53 -3.98
CA GLY A 13 12.59 -14.01 -2.76
C GLY A 13 12.51 -12.49 -2.60
N GLY A 14 11.69 -11.81 -3.40
CA GLY A 14 11.35 -10.40 -3.17
C GLY A 14 10.34 -10.22 -2.03
N ASP A 15 10.05 -8.96 -1.71
CA ASP A 15 9.17 -8.56 -0.61
C ASP A 15 8.20 -7.47 -1.07
N VAL A 16 7.06 -7.90 -1.61
CA VAL A 16 6.05 -7.04 -2.23
C VAL A 16 4.69 -7.23 -1.56
N LYS A 17 4.04 -6.11 -1.25
CA LYS A 17 2.65 -6.05 -0.77
C LYS A 17 1.81 -5.22 -1.74
N VAL A 18 0.68 -5.77 -2.20
CA VAL A 18 -0.34 -5.04 -2.97
C VAL A 18 -1.55 -4.83 -2.08
N VAL A 19 -1.90 -3.57 -1.82
CA VAL A 19 -3.01 -3.21 -0.94
C VAL A 19 -4.16 -2.66 -1.78
N HIS A 20 -5.34 -3.25 -1.64
CA HIS A 20 -6.57 -2.71 -2.20
C HIS A 20 -7.29 -1.93 -1.09
N LEU A 21 -7.24 -0.60 -1.16
CA LEU A 21 -7.70 0.28 -0.07
C LEU A 21 -9.10 -0.06 0.50
N PRO A 22 -10.12 -0.39 -0.32
CA PRO A 22 -11.43 -0.75 0.20
C PRO A 22 -11.44 -2.01 1.07
N GLU A 23 -10.53 -2.97 0.84
CA GLU A 23 -10.40 -4.20 1.66
C GLU A 23 -9.88 -3.90 3.08
N ILE A 24 -9.20 -2.75 3.28
CA ILE A 24 -8.71 -2.28 4.58
C ILE A 24 -9.54 -1.13 5.16
N GLY A 25 -10.73 -0.88 4.62
CA GLY A 25 -11.66 0.12 5.13
C GLY A 25 -11.44 1.55 4.61
N ILE A 26 -10.41 1.79 3.80
CA ILE A 26 -10.15 3.08 3.16
C ILE A 26 -10.89 3.11 1.81
N LYS A 27 -12.00 3.87 1.75
CA LYS A 27 -12.94 3.84 0.61
C LYS A 27 -13.07 5.22 -0.05
N GLY A 28 -13.51 5.23 -1.31
CA GLY A 28 -13.82 6.45 -2.06
C GLY A 28 -12.61 7.13 -2.70
N ASN A 29 -11.43 6.50 -2.66
CA ASN A 29 -10.23 7.04 -3.28
C ASN A 29 -10.30 7.07 -4.81
N THR A 30 -9.74 8.13 -5.38
CA THR A 30 -9.54 8.30 -6.81
C THR A 30 -8.23 7.62 -7.25
N HIS A 31 -7.79 7.90 -8.48
CA HIS A 31 -6.46 7.51 -8.93
C HIS A 31 -5.33 8.23 -8.15
N PHE A 32 -5.63 9.33 -7.45
CA PHE A 32 -4.67 10.17 -6.74
C PHE A 32 -4.90 10.12 -5.22
N PRO A 33 -4.69 8.96 -4.56
CA PRO A 33 -5.02 8.79 -3.14
C PRO A 33 -4.20 9.68 -2.19
N PHE A 34 -3.06 10.22 -2.65
CA PHE A 34 -2.25 11.17 -1.87
C PHE A 34 -2.84 12.59 -1.83
N SER A 35 -3.77 12.93 -2.73
CA SER A 35 -4.44 14.24 -2.79
C SER A 35 -5.95 14.18 -2.51
N ASP A 36 -6.50 12.99 -2.29
CA ASP A 36 -7.91 12.83 -1.91
C ASP A 36 -8.20 13.43 -0.52
N LEU A 37 -9.48 13.69 -0.23
CA LEU A 37 -9.91 14.25 1.06
C LEU A 37 -9.55 13.38 2.28
N ASN A 38 -9.31 12.08 2.07
CA ASN A 38 -8.89 11.13 3.10
C ASN A 38 -7.40 10.76 2.99
N ASN A 39 -6.57 11.60 2.35
CA ASN A 39 -5.15 11.32 2.10
C ASN A 39 -4.34 11.03 3.38
N ILE A 40 -4.73 11.58 4.54
CA ILE A 40 -4.07 11.26 5.81
C ILE A 40 -4.21 9.77 6.16
N ALA A 41 -5.38 9.15 5.93
CA ALA A 41 -5.55 7.72 6.18
C ALA A 41 -4.66 6.85 5.26
N VAL A 42 -4.43 7.32 4.03
CA VAL A 42 -3.49 6.67 3.08
C VAL A 42 -2.05 6.87 3.56
N ALA A 43 -1.70 8.07 4.02
CA ALA A 43 -0.38 8.38 4.57
C ALA A 43 -0.07 7.57 5.84
N ASP A 44 -1.07 7.31 6.68
CA ASP A 44 -0.93 6.49 7.89
C ASP A 44 -0.62 5.03 7.56
N GLU A 45 -1.32 4.42 6.59
CA GLU A 45 -1.03 3.05 6.15
C GLU A 45 0.36 2.96 5.48
N MET A 46 0.76 3.97 4.70
CA MET A 46 2.11 4.04 4.13
C MET A 46 3.18 4.17 5.22
N SER A 47 2.95 5.04 6.22
CA SER A 47 3.87 5.25 7.34
C SER A 47 4.02 4.01 8.21
N LYS A 48 2.93 3.27 8.43
CA LYS A 48 2.95 1.95 9.09
C LYS A 48 3.82 0.96 8.32
N TRP A 49 3.67 0.89 7.00
CA TRP A 49 4.50 0.00 6.18
C TRP A 49 5.99 0.40 6.22
N LEU A 50 6.31 1.70 6.16
CA LEU A 50 7.70 2.18 6.29
C LEU A 50 8.32 1.78 7.62
N LYS A 51 7.58 1.92 8.73
CA LYS A 51 7.96 1.43 10.06
C LYS A 51 8.24 -0.07 10.08
N GLU A 52 7.33 -0.87 9.53
CA GLU A 52 7.49 -2.33 9.42
C GLU A 52 8.75 -2.71 8.63
N LYS A 53 9.17 -1.89 7.67
CA LYS A 53 10.40 -2.09 6.87
C LYS A 53 11.64 -1.41 7.46
N GLY A 54 11.52 -0.66 8.55
CA GLY A 54 12.61 0.13 9.13
C GLY A 54 13.11 1.26 8.22
N LEU A 55 12.23 1.81 7.38
CA LEU A 55 12.50 2.86 6.39
C LEU A 55 11.99 4.24 6.82
N ASP A 56 11.55 4.40 8.07
CA ASP A 56 10.98 5.62 8.63
C ASP A 56 11.95 6.43 9.51
N LYS A 57 13.24 6.08 9.49
CA LYS A 57 14.30 6.73 10.26
C LYS A 57 14.85 7.97 9.59
#